data_AF-A0A8J8EPF2-F1
#
_entry.id   AF-A0A8J8EPF2-F1
#
_cell.length_a   1.000
_cell.length_b   1.000
_cell.length_c   1.000
_cell.angle_alpha   90.00
_cell.angle_beta   90.00
_cell.angle_gamma   90.00
#
_symmetry.space_group_name_H-M   'P 1'
#
loop_
_entity.id
_entity.type
_entity.pdbx_description
1 polymer ?
#
loop_
_entity_poly.entity_id
_entity_poly.type
_entity_poly.pdbx_seq_one_letter_code
_entity_poly.pdbx_strand_id
1 'polypeptide(L)'
;MDSMKRIDLLGFILGFLMVFYLLSEDVEWTLSWAFVLGIVYLAAVKPRVGGAIFYALLGFLGGFALTLILGMTLPLPETVRDIMMAALPLTGLILALYYGKKSDYTWWPLFGFRYRL
;
A
#
# COMPACT_ATOMS: atom_id res chain seq x y z
N MET A 1 -14.36 14.69 19.68
CA MET A 1 -13.63 13.44 19.34
C MET A 1 -13.75 13.04 17.86
N ASP A 2 -14.72 13.61 17.11
CA ASP A 2 -14.94 13.33 15.67
C ASP A 2 -14.10 14.16 14.69
N SER A 3 -13.50 15.27 15.13
CA SER A 3 -12.64 16.11 14.28
C SER A 3 -11.23 15.51 14.11
N MET A 4 -10.65 14.97 15.18
CA MET A 4 -9.32 14.33 15.15
C MET A 4 -9.25 13.15 14.17
N LYS A 5 -10.24 12.26 14.16
CA LYS A 5 -10.29 11.10 13.23
C LYS A 5 -10.35 11.51 11.75
N ARG A 6 -10.99 12.65 11.45
CA ARG A 6 -11.06 13.20 10.09
C ARG A 6 -9.73 13.80 9.65
N ILE A 7 -9.02 14.46 10.56
CA ILE A 7 -7.69 15.03 10.31
C ILE A 7 -6.68 13.91 10.05
N ASP A 8 -6.72 12.80 10.80
CA ASP A 8 -5.83 11.66 10.60
C ASP A 8 -6.07 10.96 9.26
N LEU A 9 -7.34 10.82 8.85
CA LEU A 9 -7.70 10.24 7.56
C LEU A 9 -7.29 11.14 6.39
N LEU A 10 -7.53 12.44 6.49
CA LEU A 10 -7.12 13.42 5.48
C LEU A 10 -5.59 13.50 5.37
N GLY A 11 -4.88 13.51 6.51
CA GLY A 11 -3.42 13.49 6.55
C GLY A 11 -2.84 12.22 5.94
N PHE A 12 -3.48 11.07 6.17
CA PHE A 12 -3.09 9.81 5.54
C PHE A 12 -3.33 9.81 4.02
N ILE A 13 -4.49 10.28 3.56
CA ILE A 13 -4.81 10.40 2.13
C ILE A 13 -3.84 11.38 1.44
N LEU A 14 -3.56 12.52 2.06
CA LEU A 14 -2.60 13.51 1.56
C LEU A 14 -1.17 12.95 1.52
N GLY A 15 -0.74 12.24 2.57
CA GLY A 15 0.59 11.60 2.62
C GLY A 15 0.74 10.51 1.55
N PHE A 16 -0.30 9.68 1.36
CA PHE A 16 -0.30 8.65 0.32
C PHE A 16 -0.30 9.25 -1.09
N LEU A 17 -1.09 10.31 -1.31
CA LEU A 17 -1.09 11.09 -2.55
C LEU A 17 0.28 11.72 -2.84
N MET A 18 0.94 12.25 -1.82
CA MET A 18 2.24 12.90 -1.95
C MET A 18 3.35 11.90 -2.27
N VAL A 19 3.31 10.70 -1.68
CA VAL A 19 4.23 9.59 -2.04
C VAL A 19 3.97 9.11 -3.47
N PHE A 20 2.71 8.95 -3.87
CA PHE A 20 2.38 8.59 -5.24
C PHE A 20 2.85 9.65 -6.23
N TYR A 21 2.58 10.93 -5.97
CA TYR A 21 3.04 12.06 -6.78
C TYR A 21 4.57 12.08 -6.94
N LEU A 22 5.31 11.86 -5.86
CA LEU A 22 6.78 11.82 -5.88
C LEU A 22 7.34 10.62 -6.65
N LEU A 23 6.63 9.50 -6.69
CA LEU A 23 7.03 8.30 -7.43
C LEU A 23 6.60 8.32 -8.89
N SER A 24 5.75 9.26 -9.28
CA SER A 24 5.03 9.25 -10.56
C SER A 24 5.51 10.33 -11.52
N GLU A 25 6.80 10.71 -11.48
CA GLU A 25 7.37 11.78 -12.32
C GLU A 25 6.99 11.66 -13.81
N ASP A 26 6.70 10.44 -14.30
CA ASP A 26 6.25 10.15 -15.67
C ASP A 26 4.83 9.56 -15.79
N VAL A 27 4.08 9.38 -14.71
CA VAL A 27 2.70 8.86 -14.77
C VAL A 27 1.74 10.04 -14.95
N GLU A 28 0.89 9.96 -15.97
CA GLU A 28 -0.17 10.94 -16.17
C GLU A 28 -0.96 11.14 -14.87
N TRP A 29 -1.00 12.40 -14.40
CA TRP A 29 -1.67 12.79 -13.16
C TRP A 29 -3.08 12.21 -13.03
N THR A 30 -3.78 12.10 -14.14
CA THR A 30 -5.12 11.52 -14.27
C THR A 30 -5.19 10.07 -13.78
N LEU A 31 -4.18 9.25 -14.10
CA LEU A 31 -4.12 7.84 -13.69
C LEU A 31 -3.86 7.70 -12.18
N SER A 32 -2.99 8.55 -11.62
CA SER A 32 -2.73 8.60 -10.18
C SER A 32 -3.99 8.98 -9.39
N TRP A 33 -4.74 9.99 -9.86
CA TRP A 33 -6.03 10.36 -9.27
C TRP A 33 -7.10 9.28 -9.41
N ALA A 34 -7.21 8.65 -10.59
CA ALA A 34 -8.15 7.54 -10.80
C ALA A 34 -7.86 6.36 -9.86
N PHE A 35 -6.58 6.06 -9.63
CA PHE A 35 -6.16 5.03 -8.69
C PHE A 35 -6.55 5.35 -7.25
N VAL A 36 -6.23 6.57 -6.78
CA VAL A 36 -6.57 6.98 -5.40
C VAL A 36 -8.09 7.05 -5.20
N LEU A 37 -8.82 7.63 -6.15
CA LEU A 37 -10.29 7.65 -6.11
C LEU A 37 -10.87 6.24 -6.15
N GLY A 38 -10.26 5.33 -6.92
CA GLY A 38 -10.62 3.91 -6.94
C GLY A 38 -10.45 3.24 -5.58
N ILE A 39 -9.33 3.47 -4.89
CA ILE A 39 -9.09 2.95 -3.53
C ILE A 39 -10.10 3.52 -2.54
N VAL A 40 -10.37 4.84 -2.58
CA VAL A 40 -11.34 5.50 -1.69
C VAL A 40 -12.77 5.00 -1.95
N TYR A 41 -13.16 4.85 -3.22
CA TYR A 41 -14.44 4.29 -3.60
C TYR A 41 -14.59 2.85 -3.12
N LEU A 42 -13.56 2.02 -3.30
CA LEU A 42 -13.54 0.64 -2.81
C LEU A 42 -13.61 0.59 -1.29
N ALA A 43 -12.93 1.50 -0.58
CA ALA A 43 -13.05 1.63 0.87
C ALA A 43 -14.51 1.92 1.30
N ALA A 44 -15.23 2.75 0.56
CA ALA A 44 -16.62 3.10 0.85
C ALA A 44 -17.63 1.97 0.53
N VAL A 45 -17.50 1.35 -0.64
CA VAL A 45 -18.51 0.39 -1.16
C VAL A 45 -18.19 -1.05 -0.76
N LYS A 46 -16.91 -1.46 -0.85
CA LYS A 46 -16.45 -2.83 -0.55
C LYS A 46 -15.17 -2.78 0.31
N PRO A 47 -15.28 -2.37 1.58
CA PRO A 47 -14.12 -2.10 2.44
C PRO A 47 -13.15 -3.27 2.56
N ARG A 48 -13.64 -4.51 2.59
CA ARG A 48 -12.79 -5.71 2.59
C ARG A 48 -11.95 -5.86 1.33
N VAL A 49 -12.52 -5.56 0.16
CA VAL A 49 -11.81 -5.64 -1.13
C VAL A 49 -10.81 -4.50 -1.26
N GLY A 50 -11.22 -3.28 -0.91
CA GLY A 50 -10.32 -2.12 -0.86
C GLY A 50 -9.16 -2.34 0.11
N GLY A 51 -9.45 -2.87 1.29
CA GLY A 51 -8.45 -3.24 2.29
C GLY A 51 -7.51 -4.32 1.79
N ALA A 52 -8.01 -5.38 1.14
CA ALA A 52 -7.16 -6.44 0.59
C ALA A 52 -6.18 -5.90 -0.48
N ILE A 53 -6.67 -5.07 -1.40
CA ILE A 53 -5.83 -4.40 -2.41
C ILE A 53 -4.81 -3.50 -1.72
N PHE A 54 -5.22 -2.74 -0.72
CA PHE A 54 -4.34 -1.84 0.01
C PHE A 54 -3.23 -2.58 0.78
N TYR A 55 -3.57 -3.67 1.48
CA TYR A 55 -2.59 -4.54 2.13
C TYR A 55 -1.63 -5.18 1.11
N ALA A 56 -2.13 -5.65 -0.04
CA ALA A 56 -1.29 -6.21 -1.09
C ALA A 56 -0.26 -5.19 -1.59
N LEU A 57 -0.67 -3.94 -1.81
CA LEU A 57 0.21 -2.85 -2.22
C LEU A 57 1.25 -2.53 -1.16
N LEU A 58 0.87 -2.43 0.12
CA LEU A 58 1.80 -2.21 1.21
C LEU A 58 2.84 -3.33 1.33
N GLY A 59 2.40 -4.59 1.22
CA GLY A 59 3.27 -5.75 1.23
C GLY A 59 4.26 -5.73 0.07
N PHE A 60 3.76 -5.45 -1.13
CA PHE A 60 4.58 -5.34 -2.34
C PHE A 60 5.64 -4.25 -2.19
N LEU A 61 5.24 -3.04 -1.78
CA LEU A 61 6.15 -1.91 -1.57
C LEU A 61 7.18 -2.20 -0.47
N GLY A 62 6.76 -2.84 0.63
CA GLY A 62 7.67 -3.25 1.70
C GLY A 62 8.73 -4.25 1.22
N GLY A 63 8.31 -5.26 0.44
CA GLY A 63 9.22 -6.21 -0.18
C GLY A 63 10.16 -5.56 -1.20
N PHE A 64 9.65 -4.63 -2.01
CA PHE A 64 10.43 -3.86 -2.99
C PHE A 64 11.47 -2.96 -2.34
N ALA A 65 11.12 -2.25 -1.27
CA ALA A 65 12.08 -1.45 -0.50
C ALA A 65 13.20 -2.33 0.08
N LEU A 66 12.85 -3.52 0.59
CA LEU A 66 13.82 -4.50 1.08
C LEU A 66 14.79 -4.95 -0.02
N THR A 67 14.28 -5.20 -1.23
CA THR A 67 15.12 -5.49 -2.40
C THR A 67 16.11 -4.37 -2.68
N LEU A 68 15.66 -3.12 -2.70
CA LEU A 68 16.55 -1.97 -2.97
C LEU A 68 17.64 -1.87 -1.91
N ILE A 69 17.28 -1.99 -0.63
CA ILE A 69 18.24 -1.93 0.48
C ILE A 69 19.26 -3.06 0.37
N LEU A 70 18.81 -4.30 0.19
CA LEU A 70 19.71 -5.46 0.09
C LEU A 70 20.56 -5.41 -1.18
N GLY A 71 19.98 -4.95 -2.29
CA GLY A 71 20.67 -4.78 -3.56
C GLY A 71 21.76 -3.73 -3.49
N MET A 72 21.56 -2.64 -2.75
CA MET A 72 22.58 -1.60 -2.55
C MET A 72 23.64 -1.99 -1.51
N THR A 73 23.30 -2.85 -0.54
CA THR A 73 24.19 -3.15 0.60
C THR A 73 25.02 -4.41 0.43
N LEU A 74 24.57 -5.38 -0.36
CA LEU A 74 25.26 -6.67 -0.52
C LEU A 74 25.87 -6.82 -1.93
N PRO A 75 27.13 -7.28 -2.05
CA PRO A 75 27.74 -7.63 -3.32
C PRO A 75 27.20 -9.00 -3.80
N LEU A 76 25.97 -8.98 -4.31
CA LEU A 76 25.29 -10.17 -4.83
C LEU A 76 25.55 -10.34 -6.34
N PRO A 77 25.63 -11.59 -6.83
CA PRO A 77 25.61 -11.85 -8.26
C PRO A 77 24.35 -11.27 -8.92
N GLU A 78 24.46 -10.82 -10.16
CA GLU A 78 23.38 -10.17 -10.91
C GLU A 78 22.11 -11.04 -10.96
N THR A 79 22.27 -12.34 -11.23
CA THR A 79 21.16 -13.31 -11.21
C THR A 79 20.43 -13.38 -9.87
N VAL A 80 21.15 -13.28 -8.75
CA VAL A 80 20.56 -13.30 -7.41
C VAL A 80 19.81 -11.99 -7.16
N ARG A 81 20.37 -10.86 -7.59
CA ARG A 81 19.73 -9.55 -7.50
C ARG A 81 18.42 -9.53 -8.30
N ASP A 82 18.40 -10.08 -9.51
CA ASP A 82 17.20 -10.17 -10.36
C ASP A 82 16.10 -11.04 -9.73
N ILE A 83 16.49 -12.21 -9.21
CA ILE A 83 15.56 -13.09 -8.49
C ILE A 83 15.00 -12.36 -7.27
N MET A 84 15.82 -11.63 -6.51
CA MET A 84 15.36 -10.85 -5.37
C MET A 84 14.44 -9.69 -5.77
N MET A 85 14.67 -9.05 -6.93
CA MET A 85 13.78 -8.01 -7.45
C MET A 85 12.37 -8.52 -7.73
N ALA A 86 12.21 -9.78 -8.11
CA ALA A 86 10.89 -10.38 -8.28
C ALA A 86 10.35 -11.01 -6.98
N ALA A 87 11.18 -11.77 -6.28
CA ALA A 87 10.73 -12.65 -5.19
C ALA A 87 10.34 -11.88 -3.93
N LEU A 88 11.09 -10.84 -3.54
CA LEU A 88 10.83 -10.11 -2.30
C LEU A 88 9.54 -9.28 -2.36
N PRO A 89 9.23 -8.51 -3.43
CA PRO A 89 7.94 -7.84 -3.56
C PRO A 89 6.76 -8.82 -3.55
N LEU A 90 6.88 -9.94 -4.28
CA LEU A 90 5.83 -10.97 -4.30
C LEU A 90 5.66 -11.63 -2.92
N THR A 91 6.75 -11.93 -2.24
CA THR A 91 6.71 -12.48 -0.87
C THR A 91 6.05 -11.49 0.08
N GLY A 92 6.41 -10.21 0.01
CA GLY A 92 5.80 -9.14 0.79
C GLY A 92 4.30 -9.02 0.54
N LEU A 93 3.87 -9.07 -0.72
CA LEU A 93 2.46 -9.08 -1.11
C LEU A 93 1.70 -10.26 -0.50
N ILE A 94 2.24 -11.47 -0.62
CA ILE A 94 1.60 -12.69 -0.10
C ILE A 94 1.48 -12.62 1.42
N LEU A 95 2.55 -12.21 2.11
CA LEU A 95 2.54 -12.06 3.56
C LEU A 95 1.52 -11.00 3.99
N ALA A 96 1.49 -9.84 3.34
CA ALA A 96 0.55 -8.79 3.70
C ALA A 96 -0.91 -9.20 3.46
N LEU A 97 -1.20 -9.96 2.41
CA LEU A 97 -2.54 -10.56 2.21
C LEU A 97 -2.87 -11.58 3.29
N TYR A 98 -1.92 -12.46 3.64
CA TYR A 98 -2.10 -13.47 4.68
C TYR A 98 -2.38 -12.84 6.05
N TYR A 99 -1.59 -11.84 6.45
CA TYR A 99 -1.79 -11.12 7.72
C TYR A 99 -3.00 -10.18 7.66
N GLY A 100 -3.26 -9.54 6.53
CA GLY A 100 -4.45 -8.73 6.30
C GLY A 100 -5.74 -9.53 6.44
N LYS A 101 -5.74 -10.81 6.02
CA LYS A 101 -6.87 -11.72 6.23
C LYS A 101 -7.18 -11.92 7.71
N LYS A 102 -6.16 -11.99 8.57
CA LYS A 102 -6.34 -12.14 10.03
C LYS A 102 -6.94 -10.89 10.68
N SER A 103 -6.73 -9.71 10.08
CA SER A 103 -7.30 -8.44 10.53
C SER A 103 -8.58 -8.02 9.78
N ASP A 104 -9.17 -8.95 9.00
CA ASP A 104 -10.30 -8.70 8.09
C ASP A 104 -10.08 -7.52 7.13
N TYR A 105 -8.81 -7.18 6.87
CA TYR A 105 -8.36 -6.06 6.05
C TYR A 105 -8.83 -4.67 6.49
N THR A 106 -9.41 -4.54 7.69
CA THR A 106 -10.09 -3.31 8.16
C THR A 106 -9.32 -2.60 9.27
N TRP A 107 -8.15 -3.10 9.65
CA TRP A 107 -7.33 -2.49 10.71
C TRP A 107 -6.82 -1.09 10.39
N TRP A 108 -6.65 -0.76 9.10
CA TRP A 108 -6.22 0.57 8.71
C TRP A 108 -7.35 1.59 8.88
N PRO A 109 -7.05 2.82 9.35
CA PRO A 109 -8.05 3.87 9.55
C PRO A 109 -8.97 4.04 8.34
N LEU A 110 -8.40 4.03 7.13
CA LEU A 110 -9.14 4.15 5.87
C LEU A 110 -10.28 3.13 5.68
N PHE A 111 -10.19 1.94 6.30
CA PHE A 111 -11.15 0.84 6.15
C PHE A 111 -11.88 0.46 7.45
N GLY A 112 -11.38 0.91 8.61
CA GLY A 112 -11.86 0.52 9.94
C GLY A 112 -12.91 1.44 10.57
N PHE A 113 -13.13 2.65 10.04
CA PHE A 113 -14.08 3.61 10.62
C PHE A 113 -15.55 3.14 10.60
N ARG A 114 -15.90 2.10 9.83
CA ARG A 114 -17.29 1.67 9.64
C ARG A 114 -17.85 0.73 10.73
N TYR A 115 -17.02 0.23 11.65
CA TYR A 115 -17.42 -0.79 12.65
C TYR A 115 -17.49 -0.30 14.10
N ARG A 116 -17.44 1.02 14.36
CA ARG A 116 -17.64 1.60 15.71
C ARG A 116 -18.80 2.62 15.75
N LEU A 117 -19.86 2.36 14.99
CA LEU A 117 -21.17 3.03 15.13
C LEU A 117 -22.11 2.07 15.85
#